data_AF-A0A2W6DZG9-F1
#
_entry.id   AF-A0A2W6DZG9-F1
#
_cell.length_a   1.000
_cell.length_b   1.000
_cell.length_c   1.000
_cell.angle_alpha   90.00
_cell.angle_beta   90.00
_cell.angle_gamma   90.00
#
_symmetry.space_group_name_H-M   'P 1'
#
loop_
_entity.id
_entity.type
_entity.pdbx_description
1 polymer ?
#
loop_
_entity_poly.entity_id
_entity_poly.type
_entity_poly.pdbx_seq_one_letter_code
_entity_poly.pdbx_strand_id
1 'polypeptide(L)'
;MRALLLVVILSSAAGLVWLSALHQTENGCPSPAATGRQVPTGGLDAVSPAPPQFTRVQVLNANGRLGEAAVIDGALAHLGFASTNTPANDPLHPDLDLRCYGEIRFGAAGQAAARTLSLAVPCAEFVRDVRPDSGIDLALGTRFIALQPNDAARTALLDSAGLGRLRQVVPPHGGVAAQAGFPRTSITQSAVPVVDPSLIRRARQVTC
;
A
#
# COMPACT_ATOMS: atom_id res chain seq x y z
N MET A 1 -33.66 -43.11 5.69
CA MET A 1 -33.76 -41.63 5.67
C MET A 1 -32.54 -40.93 6.28
N ARG A 2 -32.08 -41.27 7.49
CA ARG A 2 -30.94 -40.58 8.14
C ARG A 2 -29.60 -40.69 7.37
N ALA A 3 -29.30 -41.84 6.77
CA ALA A 3 -28.09 -42.04 5.97
C ALA A 3 -28.08 -41.23 4.65
N LEU A 4 -29.23 -41.12 3.98
CA LEU A 4 -29.39 -40.31 2.76
C LEU A 4 -29.18 -38.82 3.03
N LEU A 5 -29.70 -38.32 4.16
CA LEU A 5 -29.48 -36.93 4.60
C LEU A 5 -27.99 -36.61 4.83
N LEU A 6 -27.25 -37.51 5.48
CA LEU A 6 -25.82 -37.31 5.73
C LEU A 6 -25.00 -37.29 4.44
N VAL A 7 -25.30 -38.18 3.49
CA VAL A 7 -24.62 -38.21 2.19
C VAL A 7 -24.85 -36.92 1.41
N VAL A 8 -26.09 -36.42 1.37
CA VAL A 8 -26.40 -35.13 0.70
C VAL A 8 -25.67 -33.97 1.36
N ILE A 9 -25.64 -33.90 2.69
CA ILE A 9 -24.94 -32.84 3.43
C ILE A 9 -23.44 -32.88 3.13
N LEU A 10 -22.80 -34.04 3.21
CA LEU A 10 -21.37 -34.17 2.91
C LEU A 10 -21.04 -33.83 1.46
N SER A 11 -21.90 -34.22 0.51
CA SER A 11 -21.75 -33.88 -0.91
C SER A 11 -21.84 -32.38 -1.15
N SER A 12 -22.81 -31.71 -0.50
CA SER A 12 -22.98 -30.26 -0.61
C SER A 12 -21.83 -29.48 0.03
N ALA A 13 -21.35 -29.91 1.19
CA ALA A 13 -20.19 -29.31 1.85
C ALA A 13 -18.92 -29.48 1.02
N ALA A 14 -18.68 -30.68 0.47
CA ALA A 14 -17.57 -30.91 -0.45
C ALA A 14 -17.71 -30.06 -1.71
N GLY A 15 -18.90 -30.01 -2.33
CA GLY A 15 -19.18 -29.18 -3.50
C GLY A 15 -18.90 -27.69 -3.27
N LEU A 16 -19.32 -27.14 -2.12
CA LEU A 16 -19.06 -25.75 -1.73
C LEU A 16 -17.56 -25.47 -1.53
N VAL A 17 -16.82 -26.42 -0.95
CA VAL A 17 -15.36 -26.31 -0.79
C VAL A 17 -14.65 -26.32 -2.15
N TRP A 18 -15.03 -27.21 -3.07
CA TRP A 18 -14.45 -27.28 -4.42
C TRP A 18 -14.83 -26.07 -5.29
N LEU A 19 -16.06 -25.55 -5.17
CA LEU A 19 -16.48 -24.31 -5.84
C LEU A 19 -15.66 -23.11 -5.37
N SER A 20 -15.38 -22.99 -4.07
CA SER A 20 -14.53 -21.93 -3.54
C SER A 20 -13.06 -22.03 -3.99
N ALA A 21 -12.56 -23.24 -4.27
CA ALA A 21 -11.21 -23.45 -4.79
C ALA A 21 -11.12 -23.12 -6.28
N LEU A 22 -12.16 -23.43 -7.06
CA LEU A 22 -12.25 -23.11 -8.49
C LEU A 22 -12.60 -21.64 -8.76
N HIS A 23 -13.23 -20.94 -7.81
CA HIS A 23 -13.51 -19.50 -7.87
C HIS A 23 -12.37 -18.62 -7.35
N GLN A 24 -11.16 -19.15 -7.18
CA GLN A 24 -9.96 -18.32 -6.96
C GLN A 24 -9.64 -17.55 -8.26
N THR A 25 -10.39 -16.45 -8.41
CA THR A 25 -10.14 -15.21 -9.15
C THR A 25 -9.83 -15.31 -10.64
N GLU A 26 -10.87 -15.21 -11.46
CA GLU A 26 -10.74 -14.79 -12.87
C GLU A 26 -10.27 -13.32 -13.02
N ASN A 27 -10.17 -12.55 -11.93
CA ASN A 27 -9.89 -11.11 -11.93
C ASN A 27 -8.62 -10.68 -11.16
N GLY A 28 -7.90 -11.61 -10.53
CA GLY A 28 -6.73 -11.32 -9.67
C GLY A 28 -5.40 -11.45 -10.41
N CYS A 29 -4.30 -10.96 -9.82
CA CYS A 29 -2.95 -11.22 -10.33
C CYS A 29 -2.71 -12.73 -10.41
N PRO A 30 -2.28 -13.26 -11.57
CA PRO A 30 -1.86 -14.65 -11.65
C PRO A 30 -0.59 -14.81 -10.83
N SER A 31 -0.72 -15.34 -9.61
CA SER A 31 0.39 -15.40 -8.67
C SER A 31 0.93 -16.83 -8.57
N PRO A 32 2.21 -17.08 -8.92
CA PRO A 32 2.88 -18.32 -8.61
C PRO A 32 2.80 -18.62 -7.11
N ALA A 33 2.71 -19.90 -6.72
CA ALA A 33 2.69 -20.29 -5.30
C ALA A 33 3.91 -19.77 -4.50
N ALA A 34 5.01 -19.42 -5.19
CA ALA A 34 6.23 -18.88 -4.61
C ALA A 34 6.13 -17.41 -4.15
N THR A 35 5.13 -16.65 -4.60
CA THR A 35 4.99 -15.21 -4.33
C THR A 35 4.46 -14.90 -2.94
N GLY A 36 3.82 -15.87 -2.29
CA GLY A 36 3.20 -15.73 -0.97
C GLY A 36 1.68 -15.89 -1.03
N ARG A 37 0.99 -15.39 0.00
CA ARG A 37 -0.47 -15.46 0.10
C ARG A 37 -1.09 -14.13 -0.26
N GLN A 38 -1.98 -14.11 -1.25
CA GLN A 38 -2.80 -12.93 -1.54
C GLN A 38 -3.62 -12.52 -0.30
N VAL A 39 -3.71 -11.21 -0.12
CA VAL A 39 -4.50 -10.57 0.93
C VAL A 39 -5.60 -9.75 0.24
N PRO A 40 -6.84 -9.78 0.75
CA PRO A 40 -7.93 -8.99 0.17
C PRO A 40 -7.56 -7.50 0.06
N THR A 41 -8.12 -6.79 -0.92
CA THR A 41 -7.84 -5.36 -1.19
C THR A 41 -8.05 -4.44 0.02
N GLY A 42 -8.99 -4.78 0.91
CA GLY A 42 -9.25 -4.07 2.18
C GLY A 42 -8.55 -4.68 3.41
N GLY A 43 -7.73 -5.72 3.23
CA GLY A 43 -7.13 -6.50 4.31
C GLY A 43 -6.16 -5.73 5.20
N LEU A 44 -5.72 -4.55 4.78
CA LEU A 44 -4.89 -3.63 5.56
C LEU A 44 -5.62 -2.34 5.99
N ASP A 45 -6.95 -2.24 5.82
CA ASP A 45 -7.68 -1.01 6.14
C ASP A 45 -7.68 -0.65 7.63
N ALA A 46 -7.55 -1.66 8.51
CA ALA A 46 -7.39 -1.47 9.95
C ALA A 46 -5.94 -1.18 10.39
N VAL A 47 -4.97 -1.25 9.47
CA VAL A 47 -3.56 -0.97 9.77
C VAL A 47 -3.31 0.53 9.60
N SER A 48 -2.67 1.14 10.61
CA SER A 48 -2.21 2.52 10.48
C SER A 48 -1.07 2.59 9.45
N PRO A 49 -1.13 3.48 8.44
CA PRO A 49 -0.01 3.69 7.51
C PRO A 49 1.25 4.12 8.25
N ALA A 50 2.41 3.62 7.82
CA ALA A 50 3.71 4.16 8.24
C ALA A 50 4.00 5.48 7.51
N PRO A 51 4.80 6.40 8.08
CA PRO A 51 5.26 7.57 7.34
C PRO A 51 6.07 7.14 6.08
N PRO A 52 5.86 7.77 4.91
CA PRO A 52 6.53 7.41 3.67
C PRO A 52 8.06 7.37 3.78
N GLN A 53 8.65 8.30 4.52
CA GLN A 53 10.10 8.41 4.75
C GLN A 53 10.69 7.23 5.53
N PHE A 54 9.85 6.40 6.17
CA PHE A 54 10.26 5.15 6.83
C PHE A 54 9.80 3.90 6.06
N THR A 55 9.18 4.08 4.90
CA THR A 55 8.69 3.00 4.03
C THR A 55 9.73 2.71 2.95
N ARG A 56 10.53 1.66 3.16
CA ARG A 56 11.55 1.20 2.21
C ARG A 56 10.89 0.34 1.13
N VAL A 57 10.86 0.86 -0.09
CA VAL A 57 10.25 0.18 -1.25
C VAL A 57 11.32 -0.26 -2.22
N GLN A 58 11.37 -1.55 -2.56
CA GLN A 58 12.11 -2.03 -3.72
C GLN A 58 11.16 -2.14 -4.91
N VAL A 59 11.43 -1.40 -5.99
CA VAL A 59 10.62 -1.49 -7.21
C VAL A 59 11.15 -2.59 -8.13
N LEU A 60 10.29 -3.53 -8.49
CA LEU A 60 10.58 -4.68 -9.33
C LEU A 60 9.82 -4.58 -10.66
N ASN A 61 10.52 -4.65 -11.77
CA ASN A 61 9.93 -4.73 -13.11
C ASN A 61 9.45 -6.17 -13.36
N ALA A 62 8.14 -6.36 -13.50
CA ALA A 62 7.51 -7.63 -13.87
C ALA A 62 6.63 -7.49 -15.13
N ASN A 63 6.85 -6.45 -15.95
CA ASN A 63 5.98 -6.12 -17.08
C ASN A 63 6.69 -5.92 -18.44
N GLY A 64 8.01 -6.05 -18.47
CA GLY A 64 8.80 -6.02 -19.69
C GLY A 64 9.20 -4.60 -20.14
N ARG A 65 8.80 -3.56 -19.42
CA ARG A 65 9.13 -2.17 -19.79
C ARG A 65 10.51 -1.79 -19.26
N LEU A 66 11.45 -1.62 -20.18
CA LEU A 66 12.85 -1.32 -19.85
C LEU A 66 12.97 -0.01 -19.04
N GLY A 67 13.66 -0.08 -17.91
CA GLY A 67 13.96 1.10 -17.06
C GLY A 67 12.79 1.64 -16.25
N GLU A 68 11.57 1.11 -16.40
CA GLU A 68 10.39 1.63 -15.71
C GLU A 68 10.51 1.53 -14.19
N ALA A 69 11.08 0.44 -13.66
CA ALA A 69 11.30 0.30 -12.22
C ALA A 69 12.12 1.45 -11.61
N ALA A 70 13.14 1.93 -12.32
CA ALA A 70 13.96 3.06 -11.87
C ALA A 70 13.19 4.39 -11.94
N VAL A 71 12.37 4.57 -12.98
CA VAL A 71 11.50 5.76 -13.11
C VAL A 71 10.48 5.80 -11.97
N ILE A 72 9.85 4.68 -11.65
CA ILE A 72 8.86 4.58 -10.57
C ILE A 72 9.51 4.73 -9.19
N ASP A 73 10.71 4.20 -8.98
CA ASP A 73 11.48 4.43 -7.76
C ASP A 73 11.74 5.93 -7.50
N GLY A 74 12.19 6.65 -8.53
CA GLY A 74 12.34 8.11 -8.45
C GLY A 74 11.02 8.86 -8.22
N ALA A 75 9.94 8.41 -8.85
CA ALA A 75 8.61 9.00 -8.66
C ALA A 75 8.06 8.78 -7.23
N LEU A 76 8.34 7.61 -6.61
CA LEU A 76 8.02 7.34 -5.21
C LEU A 76 8.82 8.25 -4.27
N ALA A 77 10.09 8.52 -4.57
CA ALA A 77 10.89 9.46 -3.78
C ALA A 77 10.28 10.88 -3.78
N HIS A 78 9.70 11.33 -4.91
CA HIS A 78 8.96 12.60 -4.96
C HIS A 78 7.67 12.62 -4.12
N LEU A 79 7.15 11.46 -3.72
CA LEU A 79 6.03 11.32 -2.78
C LEU A 79 6.51 11.13 -1.32
N GLY A 80 7.82 11.22 -1.07
CA GLY A 80 8.42 11.11 0.27
C GLY A 80 8.79 9.69 0.69
N PHE A 81 8.66 8.68 -0.19
CA PHE A 81 9.07 7.32 0.14
C PHE A 81 10.59 7.18 0.25
N ALA A 82 11.04 6.27 1.12
CA ALA A 82 12.45 5.91 1.20
C ALA A 82 12.80 4.95 0.06
N SER A 83 13.59 5.42 -0.91
CA SER A 83 14.14 4.55 -1.96
C SER A 83 15.19 3.61 -1.38
N THR A 84 15.22 2.37 -1.84
CA THR A 84 16.33 1.44 -1.59
C THR A 84 17.49 1.63 -2.59
N ASN A 85 17.29 2.44 -3.63
CA ASN A 85 18.17 2.61 -4.80
C ASN A 85 18.53 1.28 -5.47
N THR A 86 17.64 0.30 -5.39
CA THR A 86 17.85 -1.05 -5.97
C THR A 86 16.69 -1.49 -6.88
N PRO A 87 16.26 -0.65 -7.86
CA PRO A 87 15.30 -1.09 -8.86
C PRO A 87 15.88 -2.27 -9.66
N ALA A 88 15.07 -3.30 -9.91
CA ALA A 88 15.52 -4.53 -10.54
C ALA A 88 14.42 -5.17 -11.40
N ASN A 89 14.76 -6.19 -12.18
CA ASN A 89 13.76 -7.11 -12.74
C ASN A 89 13.27 -8.06 -11.64
N ASP A 90 12.00 -8.43 -11.71
CA ASP A 90 11.35 -9.29 -10.73
C ASP A 90 11.82 -10.75 -10.87
N PRO A 91 12.53 -11.31 -9.86
CA PRO A 91 12.99 -12.70 -9.93
C PRO A 91 11.84 -13.72 -9.90
N LEU A 92 10.65 -13.34 -9.44
CA LEU A 92 9.47 -14.23 -9.40
C LEU A 92 8.70 -14.27 -10.72
N HIS A 93 8.96 -13.29 -11.60
CA HIS A 93 8.38 -13.21 -12.95
C HIS A 93 9.49 -13.03 -13.98
N PRO A 94 10.30 -14.08 -14.24
CA PRO A 94 11.44 -13.98 -15.16
C PRO A 94 11.03 -13.65 -16.60
N ASP A 95 9.81 -14.02 -16.99
CA ASP A 95 9.23 -13.71 -18.31
C ASP A 95 8.63 -12.29 -18.38
N LEU A 96 8.65 -11.56 -17.26
CA LEU A 96 8.16 -10.18 -17.13
C LEU A 96 6.71 -10.00 -17.60
N ASP A 97 5.85 -10.97 -17.26
CA ASP A 97 4.48 -11.06 -17.76
C ASP A 97 3.41 -11.06 -16.66
N LEU A 98 3.64 -10.37 -15.54
CA LEU A 98 2.67 -10.26 -14.45
C LEU A 98 1.36 -9.58 -14.96
N ARG A 99 0.30 -10.36 -15.21
CA ARG A 99 -0.91 -9.93 -15.96
C ARG A 99 -1.95 -9.16 -15.14
N CYS A 100 -1.51 -8.20 -14.33
CA CYS A 100 -2.37 -7.34 -13.52
C CYS A 100 -1.75 -5.93 -13.37
N TYR A 101 -2.30 -5.10 -12.48
CA TYR A 101 -1.72 -3.79 -12.18
C TYR A 101 -0.39 -3.88 -11.43
N GLY A 102 -0.19 -4.92 -10.63
CA GLY A 102 1.02 -5.15 -9.87
C GLY A 102 0.74 -5.72 -8.49
N GLU A 103 1.81 -6.03 -7.76
CA GLU A 103 1.73 -6.60 -6.41
C GLU A 103 2.55 -5.76 -5.43
N ILE A 104 2.01 -5.55 -4.24
CA ILE A 104 2.72 -5.06 -3.06
C ILE A 104 3.06 -6.29 -2.21
N ARG A 105 4.34 -6.68 -2.19
CA ARG A 105 4.83 -7.85 -1.46
C ARG A 105 5.42 -7.44 -0.13
N PHE A 106 4.97 -8.05 0.96
CA PHE A 106 5.39 -7.66 2.31
C PHE A 106 5.36 -8.81 3.30
N GLY A 107 6.26 -8.71 4.29
CA GLY A 107 6.30 -9.59 5.45
C GLY A 107 5.42 -9.10 6.60
N ALA A 108 5.45 -9.81 7.73
CA ALA A 108 4.65 -9.45 8.89
C ALA A 108 4.95 -8.04 9.44
N ALA A 109 6.22 -7.64 9.46
CA ALA A 109 6.67 -6.32 9.90
C ALA A 109 6.42 -5.21 8.86
N GLY A 110 6.16 -5.56 7.61
CA GLY A 110 5.96 -4.61 6.49
C GLY A 110 4.51 -4.13 6.30
N GLN A 111 3.56 -4.53 7.14
CA GLN A 111 2.13 -4.21 6.94
C GLN A 111 1.84 -2.70 6.88
N ALA A 112 2.42 -1.92 7.79
CA ALA A 112 2.22 -0.48 7.82
C ALA A 112 2.83 0.21 6.59
N ALA A 113 4.00 -0.27 6.14
CA ALA A 113 4.67 0.15 4.92
C ALA A 113 3.83 -0.18 3.67
N ALA A 114 3.34 -1.41 3.57
CA ALA A 114 2.47 -1.86 2.48
C ALA A 114 1.17 -1.03 2.44
N ARG A 115 0.59 -0.74 3.61
CA ARG A 115 -0.58 0.14 3.72
C ARG A 115 -0.29 1.54 3.17
N THR A 116 0.86 2.12 3.48
CA THR A 116 1.25 3.44 2.94
C THR A 116 1.42 3.42 1.43
N LEU A 117 2.17 2.43 0.89
CA LEU A 117 2.39 2.29 -0.54
C LEU A 117 1.07 2.11 -1.30
N SER A 118 0.09 1.42 -0.70
CA SER A 118 -1.24 1.22 -1.27
C SER A 118 -2.04 2.50 -1.52
N LEU A 119 -1.65 3.63 -0.93
CA LEU A 119 -2.20 4.94 -1.25
C LEU A 119 -1.69 5.46 -2.60
N ALA A 120 -0.43 5.15 -2.93
CA ALA A 120 0.21 5.58 -4.17
C ALA A 120 -0.15 4.67 -5.36
N VAL A 121 -0.31 3.37 -5.10
CA VAL A 121 -0.65 2.34 -6.11
C VAL A 121 -1.92 1.58 -5.70
N PRO A 122 -3.10 2.23 -5.73
CA PRO A 122 -4.32 1.67 -5.16
C PRO A 122 -4.84 0.40 -5.84
N CYS A 123 -4.48 0.18 -7.11
CA CYS A 123 -4.85 -1.01 -7.88
C CYS A 123 -3.88 -2.19 -7.74
N ALA A 124 -2.75 -2.02 -7.05
CA ALA A 124 -1.84 -3.13 -6.78
C ALA A 124 -2.43 -4.06 -5.72
N GLU A 125 -2.27 -5.36 -5.94
CA GLU A 125 -2.76 -6.39 -5.02
C GLU A 125 -1.80 -6.59 -3.86
N PHE A 126 -2.33 -6.99 -2.71
CA PHE A 126 -1.50 -7.28 -1.55
C PHE A 126 -1.07 -8.74 -1.57
N VAL A 127 0.23 -9.00 -1.45
CA VAL A 127 0.77 -10.34 -1.29
C VAL A 127 1.60 -10.39 -0.02
N ARG A 128 1.20 -11.25 0.92
CA ARG A 128 1.94 -11.48 2.15
C ARG A 128 2.91 -12.64 1.95
N ASP A 129 4.20 -12.38 2.08
CA ASP A 129 5.24 -13.39 2.08
C ASP A 129 5.79 -13.65 3.49
N VAL A 130 6.87 -14.43 3.56
CA VAL A 130 7.51 -14.88 4.81
C VAL A 130 8.74 -14.06 5.19
N ARG A 131 9.01 -12.91 4.53
CA ARG A 131 10.18 -12.09 4.87
C ARG A 131 10.06 -11.55 6.31
N PRO A 132 11.17 -11.51 7.08
CA PRO A 132 11.12 -11.09 8.48
C PRO A 132 11.19 -9.56 8.66
N ASP A 133 11.74 -8.84 7.68
CA ASP A 133 11.96 -7.40 7.76
C ASP A 133 10.72 -6.57 7.38
N SER A 134 10.83 -5.26 7.55
CA SER A 134 9.78 -4.28 7.26
C SER A 134 9.83 -3.70 5.85
N GLY A 135 10.78 -4.16 5.01
CA GLY A 135 10.86 -3.77 3.62
C GLY A 135 9.70 -4.36 2.82
N ILE A 136 9.35 -3.69 1.73
CA ILE A 136 8.29 -4.12 0.83
C ILE A 136 8.76 -4.02 -0.61
N ASP A 137 8.18 -4.85 -1.48
CA ASP A 137 8.42 -4.76 -2.91
C ASP A 137 7.17 -4.26 -3.63
N LEU A 138 7.39 -3.49 -4.69
CA LEU A 138 6.38 -3.15 -5.70
C LEU A 138 6.73 -3.87 -6.99
N ALA A 139 6.04 -4.97 -7.29
CA ALA A 139 6.15 -5.62 -8.59
C ALA A 139 5.21 -4.94 -9.59
N LEU A 140 5.77 -4.35 -10.65
CA LEU A 140 5.03 -3.65 -11.68
C LEU A 140 4.43 -4.65 -12.67
N GLY A 141 3.10 -4.71 -12.76
CA GLY A 141 2.40 -5.58 -13.69
C GLY A 141 2.22 -4.97 -15.08
N THR A 142 1.82 -5.78 -16.04
CA THR A 142 1.60 -5.40 -17.46
C THR A 142 0.45 -4.42 -17.67
N ARG A 143 -0.46 -4.27 -16.68
CA ARG A 143 -1.49 -3.23 -16.68
C ARG A 143 -1.04 -1.95 -15.95
N PHE A 144 0.16 -1.92 -15.39
CA PHE A 144 0.72 -0.72 -14.79
C PHE A 144 1.04 0.31 -15.86
N ILE A 145 0.44 1.50 -15.77
CA ILE A 145 0.65 2.57 -16.75
C ILE A 145 1.61 3.63 -16.20
N ALA A 146 1.35 4.12 -14.99
CA ALA A 146 2.12 5.16 -14.33
C ALA A 146 1.79 5.23 -12.83
N LEU A 147 2.70 5.81 -12.04
CA LEU A 147 2.45 6.17 -10.65
C LEU A 147 1.62 7.46 -10.59
N GLN A 148 0.29 7.33 -10.58
CA GLN A 148 -0.64 8.45 -10.60
C GLN A 148 -1.61 8.41 -9.42
N PRO A 149 -1.15 8.69 -8.18
CA PRO A 149 -2.04 8.87 -7.05
C PRO A 149 -3.02 10.02 -7.29
N ASN A 150 -4.27 9.86 -6.85
CA ASN A 150 -5.23 10.96 -6.83
C ASN A 150 -4.81 12.05 -5.83
N ASP A 151 -5.46 13.21 -5.89
CA ASP A 151 -5.08 14.37 -5.06
C ASP A 151 -5.14 14.05 -3.56
N ALA A 152 -6.14 13.27 -3.12
CA ALA A 152 -6.26 12.88 -1.73
C ALA A 152 -5.07 12.00 -1.28
N ALA A 153 -4.67 11.03 -2.11
CA ALA A 153 -3.49 10.19 -1.87
C ALA A 153 -2.21 11.03 -1.83
N ARG A 154 -2.03 11.93 -2.80
CA ARG A 154 -0.86 12.81 -2.87
C ARG A 154 -0.77 13.70 -1.62
N THR A 155 -1.85 14.36 -1.23
CA THR A 155 -1.89 15.18 0.00
C THR A 155 -1.61 14.34 1.23
N ALA A 156 -2.25 13.16 1.37
CA ALA A 156 -2.03 12.28 2.52
C ALA A 156 -0.56 11.88 2.67
N LEU A 157 0.08 11.48 1.56
CA LEU A 157 1.48 11.08 1.53
C LEU A 157 2.40 12.25 1.87
N LEU A 158 2.24 13.40 1.21
CA LEU A 158 3.08 14.56 1.45
C LEU A 158 2.93 15.11 2.87
N ASP A 159 1.70 15.23 3.38
CA ASP A 159 1.43 15.68 4.75
C ASP A 159 2.08 14.74 5.77
N SER A 160 1.93 13.42 5.60
CA SER A 160 2.55 12.41 6.47
C SER A 160 4.08 12.40 6.43
N ALA A 161 4.67 12.79 5.29
CA ALA A 161 6.10 12.97 5.12
C ALA A 161 6.62 14.30 5.68
N GLY A 162 5.74 15.21 6.13
CA GLY A 162 6.10 16.57 6.50
C GLY A 162 6.50 17.46 5.30
N LEU A 163 6.20 17.00 4.09
CA LEU A 163 6.46 17.68 2.80
C LEU A 163 5.20 18.37 2.25
N GLY A 164 4.07 18.22 2.93
CA GLY A 164 2.83 18.94 2.65
C GLY A 164 3.02 20.45 2.75
N ARG A 165 2.09 21.24 2.21
CA ARG A 165 2.15 22.70 2.34
C ARG A 165 2.42 23.04 3.79
N LEU A 166 3.51 23.77 4.06
CA LEU A 166 3.78 24.38 5.35
C LEU A 166 2.44 24.88 5.87
N ARG A 167 1.93 24.31 6.97
CA ARG A 167 0.74 24.85 7.63
C ARG A 167 0.99 26.34 7.70
N GLN A 168 0.19 27.13 6.99
CA GLN A 168 0.13 28.56 7.23
C GLN A 168 -0.21 28.65 8.71
N VAL A 169 0.80 28.95 9.52
CA VAL A 169 0.58 29.51 10.84
C VAL A 169 -0.15 30.79 10.52
N VAL A 170 -1.48 30.74 10.56
CA VAL A 170 -2.31 31.94 10.51
C VAL A 170 -1.81 32.77 11.69
N PRO A 171 -1.15 33.92 11.45
CA PRO A 171 -0.79 34.79 12.55
C PRO A 171 -2.10 35.17 13.24
N PRO A 172 -2.20 35.13 14.58
CA PRO A 172 -3.40 35.63 15.24
C PRO A 172 -3.61 37.07 14.79
N HIS A 173 -4.75 37.33 14.15
CA HIS A 173 -5.13 38.68 13.75
C HIS A 173 -5.11 39.57 15.00
N GLY A 174 -4.32 40.64 14.91
CA GLY A 174 -3.95 41.45 16.05
C GLY A 174 -5.13 42.11 16.77
N GLY A 175 -5.06 42.09 18.09
CA GLY A 175 -5.70 43.02 19.01
C GLY A 175 -4.76 43.22 20.19
N VAL A 176 -4.28 44.45 20.39
CA VAL A 176 -3.35 44.85 21.46
C VAL A 176 -3.97 44.65 22.86
N ALA A 177 -3.28 43.93 23.76
CA ALA A 177 -2.91 44.37 25.11
C ALA A 177 -2.48 43.20 26.04
N ALA A 178 -1.47 43.51 26.86
CA ALA A 178 -1.17 42.95 28.19
C ALA A 178 -0.39 41.63 28.36
N GLN A 179 0.85 41.82 28.84
CA GLN A 179 1.47 41.22 30.03
C GLN A 179 2.12 39.82 29.96
N ALA A 180 3.46 39.89 30.09
CA ALA A 180 4.38 39.02 30.81
C ALA A 180 3.92 37.61 31.22
N GLY A 181 4.49 36.63 30.52
CA GLY A 181 4.60 35.26 30.98
C GLY A 181 5.22 34.43 29.88
N PHE A 182 6.53 34.18 29.94
CA PHE A 182 7.15 33.18 29.07
C PHE A 182 6.51 31.82 29.41
N PRO A 183 5.74 31.19 28.52
CA PRO A 183 5.40 29.80 28.72
C PRO A 183 6.70 29.02 28.51
N ARG A 184 7.08 28.20 29.50
CA ARG A 184 8.04 27.13 29.26
C ARG A 184 7.48 26.29 28.14
N THR A 185 8.03 26.42 26.94
CA THR A 185 7.70 25.54 25.83
C THR A 185 8.17 24.15 26.23
N SER A 186 7.24 23.36 26.74
CA SER A 186 7.35 21.91 26.71
C SER A 186 7.58 21.57 25.24
N ILE A 187 8.80 21.12 24.94
CA ILE A 187 9.17 20.48 23.68
C ILE A 187 8.29 19.24 23.58
N THR A 188 7.06 19.44 23.11
CA THR A 188 6.12 18.39 22.82
C THR A 188 6.64 17.75 21.55
N GLN A 189 7.41 16.69 21.76
CA GLN A 189 7.48 15.48 20.95
C GLN A 189 6.96 15.69 19.54
N SER A 190 7.88 15.77 18.55
CA SER A 190 7.60 15.77 17.11
C SER A 190 6.35 14.94 16.81
N ALA A 191 5.21 15.62 16.70
CA ALA A 191 3.95 14.98 16.42
C ALA A 191 4.04 14.56 14.97
N VAL A 192 4.19 13.25 14.71
CA VAL A 192 3.94 12.71 13.38
C VAL A 192 2.55 13.23 13.00
N PRO A 193 2.41 14.00 11.90
CA PRO A 193 1.14 14.58 11.55
C PRO A 193 0.13 13.46 11.32
N VAL A 194 -0.89 13.38 12.19
CA VAL A 194 -1.98 12.43 12.05
C VAL A 194 -2.76 12.81 10.81
N VAL A 195 -2.72 11.96 9.79
CA VAL A 195 -3.44 12.16 8.53
C VAL A 195 -4.93 11.94 8.75
N ASP A 196 -5.77 12.82 8.18
CA ASP A 196 -7.23 12.69 8.24
C ASP A 196 -7.71 11.34 7.65
N PRO A 197 -8.43 10.50 8.42
CA PRO A 197 -8.97 9.23 7.94
C PRO A 197 -9.90 9.36 6.71
N SER A 198 -10.57 10.50 6.53
CA SER A 198 -11.39 10.79 5.35
C SER A 198 -10.55 10.93 4.08
N LEU A 199 -9.33 11.47 4.22
CA LEU A 199 -8.36 11.65 3.14
C LEU A 199 -7.79 10.29 2.70
N ILE A 200 -7.43 9.44 3.67
CA ILE A 200 -6.98 8.05 3.41
C ILE A 200 -8.07 7.25 2.69
N ARG A 201 -9.33 7.42 3.06
CA ARG A 201 -10.44 6.74 2.38
C ARG A 201 -10.58 7.17 0.93
N ARG A 202 -10.55 8.48 0.67
CA ARG A 202 -10.60 9.04 -0.70
C ARG A 202 -9.37 8.67 -1.53
N ALA A 203 -8.20 8.55 -0.91
CA ALA A 203 -6.98 8.09 -1.57
C ALA A 203 -7.13 6.71 -2.24
N ARG A 204 -7.99 5.85 -1.67
CA ARG A 204 -8.26 4.49 -2.18
C ARG A 204 -9.49 4.38 -3.07
N GLN A 205 -10.25 5.46 -3.26
CA GLN A 205 -11.43 5.49 -4.14
C GLN A 205 -10.99 5.71 -5.60
N VAL A 206 -10.56 4.63 -6.24
CA VAL A 206 -10.17 4.61 -7.66
C VAL A 206 -10.90 3.50 -8.40
N THR A 207 -10.96 3.61 -9.72
CA THR A 207 -11.39 2.50 -10.58
C THR A 207 -10.17 1.77 -11.11
N CYS A 208 -10.12 0.49 -10.78
CA CYS A 208 -9.29 -0.55 -11.37
C CYS A 208 -10.25 -1.46 -12.15
#